data_AF-A0A7X3UKG7-F1
#
_entry.id   AF-A0A7X3UKG7-F1
#
_cell.length_a   1.000
_cell.length_b   1.000
_cell.length_c   1.000
_cell.angle_alpha   90.00
_cell.angle_beta   90.00
_cell.angle_gamma   90.00
#
_symmetry.space_group_name_H-M   'P 1'
#
loop_
_entity.id
_entity.type
_entity.pdbx_description
1 polymer ?
#
loop_
_entity_poly.entity_id
_entity_poly.type
_entity_poly.pdbx_seq_one_letter_code
_entity_poly.pdbx_strand_id
1 'polypeptide(L)'
;MPSNAHRLQPRRSFLEASRRIRLYFVTGSPAKLAQAMFVFNRLGLPLSGSHPSEGSGIEDYLGGARRLVVQKLSDVPLGSHSIYFVEDTYVRIEALSGPVEEANHSAAWAQATEPGLKTKEWFRDATFEQLNQQIRSSGGDRRATVYSIIGLNVPGVDTAQIFSASTTGTIADRPGRGLKTNRTFPWLAANSFNAWFVPDGADSTLSDLELEQSLEFDFRVSALLELADRIEEYVAVLNISPVSVELVPRRAQGAQQMPLFSTRPAPVMIIGPTCAGKTTLGQLLRNYGYEHIEASAILKILQSSGTSPNSRPGYFQAMATLSSEGWDVIAKRAVELYSDKIETGICITGLRTIEEILYLANTFPDMLVVLLESPEETRFQRYTHRNREGDEISLARFKEREQEHASFGLMGVAEHCATLRISNNSTLEDLDTLASLLSHTGSALAGPSVTRRGIGASAALRSQIYRCLVALTNSSQALSPSQIERHQIRLGEFPIVKRNAVRKVVAEFPNLIRRVSETDGTAFYSVTEHGRAYVDLIEQMTAKSNYQDTDELLGPAAEA
;
A
#
# COMPACT_ATOMS: atom_id res chain seq x y z
N MET A 1 15.66 -22.51 -30.89
CA MET A 1 14.90 -21.33 -30.44
C MET A 1 14.04 -20.85 -31.61
N PRO A 2 12.80 -20.41 -31.40
CA PRO A 2 12.04 -19.73 -32.44
C PRO A 2 12.80 -18.49 -32.91
N SER A 3 12.65 -18.16 -34.20
CA SER A 3 13.23 -16.97 -34.81
C SER A 3 12.81 -15.69 -34.08
N ASN A 4 13.65 -14.65 -34.13
CA ASN A 4 13.29 -13.36 -33.54
C ASN A 4 12.01 -12.81 -34.20
N ALA A 5 11.85 -12.99 -35.51
CA ALA A 5 10.62 -12.62 -36.21
C ALA A 5 9.35 -13.29 -35.64
N HIS A 6 9.44 -14.56 -35.23
CA HIS A 6 8.33 -15.27 -34.60
C HIS A 6 8.08 -14.78 -33.16
N ARG A 7 9.12 -14.36 -32.44
CA ARG A 7 9.02 -13.86 -31.06
C ARG A 7 8.51 -12.41 -30.99
N LEU A 8 8.62 -11.64 -32.08
CA LEU A 8 8.14 -10.26 -32.21
C LEU A 8 6.64 -10.16 -32.54
N GLN A 9 5.83 -10.98 -31.89
CA GLN A 9 4.37 -10.95 -32.00
C GLN A 9 3.75 -10.30 -30.75
N PRO A 10 2.61 -9.59 -30.88
CA PRO A 10 1.92 -9.01 -29.74
C PRO A 10 1.60 -10.08 -28.69
N ARG A 11 1.88 -9.76 -27.42
CA ARG A 11 1.68 -10.70 -26.32
C ARG A 11 0.35 -10.42 -25.64
N ARG A 12 -0.46 -11.46 -25.51
CA ARG A 12 -1.77 -11.37 -24.87
C ARG A 12 -1.68 -10.83 -23.45
N SER A 13 -0.67 -11.28 -22.70
CA SER A 13 -0.34 -10.83 -21.34
C SER A 13 -0.16 -9.30 -21.26
N PHE A 14 0.52 -8.68 -22.21
CA PHE A 14 0.75 -7.23 -22.22
C PHE A 14 -0.48 -6.42 -22.65
N LEU A 15 -1.32 -6.99 -23.54
CA LEU A 15 -2.51 -6.31 -24.06
C LEU A 15 -3.72 -6.41 -23.14
N GLU A 16 -3.97 -7.58 -22.53
CA GLU A 16 -5.23 -7.86 -21.83
C GLU A 16 -5.13 -7.79 -20.30
N ALA A 17 -3.93 -7.76 -19.72
CA ALA A 17 -3.77 -7.77 -18.27
C ALA A 17 -4.36 -6.53 -17.57
N SER A 18 -5.02 -6.78 -16.43
CA SER A 18 -5.64 -5.75 -15.58
C SER A 18 -4.64 -4.86 -14.85
N ARG A 19 -3.45 -5.40 -14.54
CA ARG A 19 -2.30 -4.70 -13.96
C ARG A 19 -1.14 -4.78 -14.93
N ARG A 20 -0.47 -3.65 -15.18
CA ARG A 20 0.64 -3.56 -16.15
C ARG A 20 1.90 -3.06 -15.47
N ILE A 21 3.05 -3.57 -15.91
CA ILE A 21 4.35 -3.09 -15.49
C ILE A 21 4.67 -1.82 -16.28
N ARG A 22 5.10 -0.77 -15.57
CA ARG A 22 5.76 0.38 -16.18
C ARG A 22 7.25 0.10 -16.22
N LEU A 23 7.78 -0.08 -17.42
CA LEU A 23 9.19 -0.35 -17.67
C LEU A 23 9.88 0.91 -18.19
N TYR A 24 11.02 1.23 -17.61
CA TYR A 24 11.84 2.37 -18.02
C TYR A 24 13.15 1.90 -18.64
N PHE A 25 13.51 2.43 -19.81
CA PHE A 25 14.84 2.27 -20.38
C PHE A 25 15.67 3.51 -20.08
N VAL A 26 16.73 3.34 -19.29
CA VAL A 26 17.66 4.41 -18.95
C VAL A 26 18.81 4.39 -19.96
N THR A 27 18.82 5.35 -20.86
CA THR A 27 19.85 5.45 -21.90
C THR A 27 20.02 6.87 -22.40
N GLY A 28 21.26 7.26 -22.66
CA GLY A 28 21.58 8.51 -23.35
C GLY A 28 21.55 8.40 -24.88
N SER A 29 21.29 7.22 -25.46
CA SER A 29 21.31 7.01 -26.91
C SER A 29 19.90 7.02 -27.49
N PRO A 30 19.55 8.02 -28.33
CA PRO A 30 18.26 8.05 -29.01
C PRO A 30 18.04 6.84 -29.93
N ALA A 31 19.10 6.33 -30.55
CA ALA A 31 19.02 5.17 -31.44
C ALA A 31 18.68 3.88 -30.68
N LYS A 32 19.34 3.65 -29.52
CA LYS A 32 19.02 2.52 -28.64
C LYS A 32 17.57 2.62 -28.13
N LEU A 33 17.17 3.81 -27.65
CA LEU A 33 15.82 4.03 -27.15
C LEU A 33 14.76 3.78 -28.22
N ALA A 34 14.96 4.32 -29.43
CA ALA A 34 14.04 4.13 -30.56
C ALA A 34 13.88 2.64 -30.92
N GLN A 35 14.99 1.88 -30.93
CA GLN A 35 14.93 0.44 -31.20
C GLN A 35 14.17 -0.32 -30.11
N ALA A 36 14.47 -0.04 -28.83
CA ALA A 36 13.79 -0.68 -27.71
C ALA A 36 12.30 -0.36 -27.70
N MET A 37 11.92 0.91 -27.92
CA MET A 37 10.52 1.31 -28.04
C MET A 37 9.83 0.59 -29.21
N PHE A 38 10.50 0.45 -30.35
CA PHE A 38 9.95 -0.29 -31.49
C PHE A 38 9.65 -1.76 -31.13
N VAL A 39 10.62 -2.45 -30.52
CA VAL A 39 10.46 -3.85 -30.08
C VAL A 39 9.32 -3.98 -29.08
N PHE A 40 9.34 -3.20 -27.98
CA PHE A 40 8.36 -3.32 -26.91
C PHE A 40 6.95 -2.89 -27.32
N ASN A 41 6.81 -1.86 -28.16
CA ASN A 41 5.51 -1.48 -28.71
C ASN A 41 4.90 -2.59 -29.58
N ARG A 42 5.72 -3.30 -30.38
CA ARG A 42 5.24 -4.43 -31.19
C ARG A 42 4.75 -5.60 -30.34
N LEU A 43 5.34 -5.78 -29.16
CA LEU A 43 4.88 -6.77 -28.17
C LEU A 43 3.63 -6.34 -27.40
N GLY A 44 3.25 -5.06 -27.45
CA GLY A 44 2.10 -4.51 -26.73
C GLY A 44 2.42 -3.96 -25.33
N LEU A 45 3.70 -3.76 -25.01
CA LEU A 45 4.15 -3.18 -23.74
C LEU A 45 4.75 -1.77 -23.98
N PRO A 46 4.09 -0.69 -23.56
CA PRO A 46 4.65 0.66 -23.73
C PRO A 46 5.94 0.84 -22.92
N LEU A 47 7.00 1.29 -23.58
CA LEU A 47 8.28 1.61 -22.96
C LEU A 47 8.43 3.11 -22.74
N SER A 48 8.86 3.52 -21.55
CA SER A 48 9.21 4.92 -21.26
C SER A 48 10.73 5.11 -21.26
N GLY A 49 11.21 6.19 -21.88
CA GLY A 49 12.61 6.58 -21.80
C GLY A 49 12.89 7.42 -20.55
N SER A 50 14.07 7.26 -19.97
CA SER A 50 14.62 8.17 -18.96
C SER A 50 16.08 8.47 -19.26
N HIS A 51 16.51 9.68 -18.93
CA HIS A 51 17.91 10.07 -19.08
C HIS A 51 18.74 9.58 -17.87
N PRO A 52 20.00 9.18 -18.08
CA PRO A 52 20.91 8.92 -16.97
C PRO A 52 21.13 10.21 -16.16
N SER A 53 21.47 10.05 -14.88
CA SER A 53 21.84 11.15 -13.97
C SER A 53 23.04 11.94 -14.53
N GLU A 54 23.02 13.27 -14.37
CA GLU A 54 24.19 14.10 -14.66
C GLU A 54 25.33 13.70 -13.71
N GLY A 55 26.40 13.12 -14.25
CA GLY A 55 27.57 12.67 -13.48
C GLY A 55 27.75 11.16 -13.37
N SER A 56 27.21 10.35 -14.28
CA SER A 56 27.55 8.91 -14.37
C SER A 56 29.07 8.74 -14.28
N GLY A 57 29.53 8.03 -13.25
CA GLY A 57 30.94 7.96 -12.89
C GLY A 57 31.83 7.39 -14.00
N ILE A 58 33.15 7.41 -13.76
CA ILE A 58 34.14 6.78 -14.64
C ILE A 58 33.72 5.32 -14.89
N GLU A 59 33.52 4.95 -16.16
CA GLU A 59 33.12 3.58 -16.54
C GLU A 59 34.27 2.60 -16.21
N ASP A 60 34.05 1.67 -15.26
CA ASP A 60 35.02 0.65 -14.87
C ASP A 60 34.97 -0.55 -15.85
N TYR A 61 35.77 -0.45 -16.90
CA TYR A 61 35.92 -1.52 -17.90
C TYR A 61 36.75 -2.72 -17.43
N LEU A 62 37.48 -2.61 -16.31
CA LEU A 62 38.41 -3.66 -15.86
C LEU A 62 37.70 -4.83 -15.20
N GLY A 63 36.50 -4.61 -14.65
CA GLY A 63 35.71 -5.63 -13.97
C GLY A 63 34.79 -6.46 -14.85
N GLY A 64 34.80 -6.28 -16.17
CA GLY A 64 33.99 -7.05 -17.12
C GLY A 64 32.56 -6.53 -17.33
N ALA A 65 31.89 -7.05 -18.36
CA ALA A 65 30.63 -6.48 -18.86
C ALA A 65 29.49 -6.51 -17.83
N ARG A 66 29.43 -7.58 -17.01
CA ARG A 66 28.41 -7.72 -15.96
C ARG A 66 28.56 -6.65 -14.88
N ARG A 67 29.80 -6.38 -14.44
CA ARG A 67 30.06 -5.38 -13.41
C ARG A 67 29.70 -3.98 -13.90
N LEU A 68 30.04 -3.67 -15.15
CA LEU A 68 29.73 -2.39 -15.79
C LEU A 68 28.22 -2.11 -15.78
N VAL A 69 27.41 -3.09 -16.18
CA VAL A 69 25.94 -2.97 -16.19
C VAL A 69 25.37 -2.83 -14.78
N VAL A 70 25.89 -3.58 -13.80
CA VAL A 70 25.44 -3.48 -12.40
C VAL A 70 25.77 -2.10 -11.82
N GLN A 71 26.95 -1.56 -12.09
CA GLN A 71 27.33 -0.21 -11.68
C GLN A 71 26.39 0.83 -12.32
N LYS A 72 26.11 0.71 -13.62
CA LYS A 72 25.16 1.59 -14.33
C LYS A 72 23.76 1.55 -13.71
N LEU A 73 23.30 0.41 -13.19
CA LEU A 73 22.02 0.32 -12.47
C LEU A 73 22.06 1.09 -11.15
N SER A 74 23.15 1.00 -10.39
CA SER A 74 23.29 1.70 -9.10
C SER A 74 23.25 3.23 -9.24
N ASP A 75 23.66 3.77 -10.39
CA ASP A 75 23.72 5.21 -10.65
C ASP A 75 22.38 5.83 -11.13
N VAL A 76 21.32 5.02 -11.28
CA VAL A 76 20.03 5.46 -11.83
C VAL A 76 19.19 6.26 -10.82
N PRO A 77 18.69 7.47 -11.18
CA PRO A 77 17.97 8.36 -10.26
C PRO A 77 16.50 7.99 -10.01
N LEU A 78 15.96 6.94 -10.66
CA LEU A 78 14.55 6.52 -10.56
C LEU A 78 14.18 5.88 -9.21
N GLY A 79 15.13 5.76 -8.28
CA GLY A 79 14.95 5.22 -6.93
C GLY A 79 14.73 3.70 -6.88
N SER A 80 14.73 3.11 -5.69
CA SER A 80 14.59 1.65 -5.46
C SER A 80 13.19 1.08 -5.76
N HIS A 81 12.22 1.93 -6.10
CA HIS A 81 10.80 1.56 -6.24
C HIS A 81 10.34 1.37 -7.70
N SER A 82 11.21 1.61 -8.68
CA SER A 82 10.89 1.55 -10.12
C SER A 82 11.51 0.33 -10.80
N ILE A 83 10.82 -0.26 -11.79
CA ILE A 83 11.39 -1.29 -12.67
C ILE A 83 12.02 -0.61 -13.88
N TYR A 84 13.34 -0.72 -14.02
CA TYR A 84 14.08 -0.08 -15.10
C TYR A 84 15.27 -0.94 -15.54
N PHE A 85 15.74 -0.73 -16.76
CA PHE A 85 16.91 -1.41 -17.27
C PHE A 85 17.91 -0.45 -17.92
N VAL A 86 19.17 -0.89 -17.95
CA VAL A 86 20.27 -0.28 -18.70
C VAL A 86 20.80 -1.32 -19.70
N GLU A 87 21.38 -0.86 -20.80
CA GLU A 87 21.92 -1.73 -21.83
C GLU A 87 23.30 -1.24 -22.27
N ASP A 88 24.19 -2.19 -22.50
CA ASP A 88 25.47 -1.93 -23.13
C ASP A 88 25.78 -2.87 -24.29
N THR A 89 26.58 -2.36 -25.23
CA THR A 89 26.93 -3.06 -26.47
C THR A 89 28.44 -3.05 -26.64
N TYR A 90 29.02 -4.20 -26.98
CA TYR A 90 30.43 -4.31 -27.29
C TYR A 90 30.71 -5.33 -28.39
N VAL A 91 31.88 -5.18 -29.00
CA VAL A 91 32.32 -5.95 -30.15
C VAL A 91 33.61 -6.67 -29.82
N ARG A 92 33.68 -7.92 -30.24
CA ARG A 92 34.94 -8.66 -30.38
C ARG A 92 35.28 -8.78 -31.85
N ILE A 93 36.48 -8.35 -32.23
CA ILE A 93 37.02 -8.56 -33.58
C ILE A 93 38.19 -9.52 -33.43
N GLU A 94 38.10 -10.70 -34.06
CA GLU A 94 39.08 -11.77 -33.82
C GLU A 94 40.51 -11.37 -34.22
N ALA A 95 40.68 -10.66 -35.34
CA ALA A 95 41.99 -10.15 -35.76
C ALA A 95 42.65 -9.15 -34.78
N LEU A 96 41.88 -8.51 -33.90
CA LEU A 96 42.40 -7.53 -32.93
C LEU A 96 42.51 -8.10 -31.51
N SER A 97 41.87 -9.24 -31.26
CA SER A 97 41.66 -9.77 -29.92
C SER A 97 42.66 -10.87 -29.57
N GLY A 98 42.94 -11.01 -28.28
CA GLY A 98 43.75 -12.12 -27.76
C GLY A 98 42.95 -13.43 -27.64
N PRO A 99 43.63 -14.56 -27.44
CA PRO A 99 42.96 -15.82 -27.12
C PRO A 99 42.26 -15.74 -25.76
N VAL A 100 41.10 -16.39 -25.65
CA VAL A 100 40.33 -16.46 -24.39
C VAL A 100 39.80 -17.87 -24.18
N GLU A 101 40.14 -18.46 -23.03
CA GLU A 101 39.62 -19.77 -22.58
C GLU A 101 38.56 -19.64 -21.47
N GLU A 102 38.33 -18.42 -20.98
CA GLU A 102 37.35 -18.15 -19.92
C GLU A 102 35.93 -17.89 -20.46
N ALA A 103 34.95 -17.97 -19.55
CA ALA A 103 33.55 -17.68 -19.84
C ALA A 103 33.36 -16.24 -20.37
N ASN A 104 32.48 -16.10 -21.36
CA ASN A 104 32.09 -14.80 -21.92
C ASN A 104 31.69 -13.82 -20.82
N HIS A 105 32.08 -12.55 -20.99
CA HIS A 105 31.77 -11.44 -20.09
C HIS A 105 32.55 -11.40 -18.76
N SER A 106 33.50 -12.31 -18.53
CA SER A 106 34.45 -12.23 -17.41
C SER A 106 35.41 -11.04 -17.55
N ALA A 107 36.14 -10.72 -16.47
CA ALA A 107 37.17 -9.69 -16.50
C ALA A 107 38.32 -10.07 -17.45
N ALA A 108 38.78 -11.32 -17.44
CA ALA A 108 39.84 -11.78 -18.35
C ALA A 108 39.36 -11.79 -19.81
N TRP A 109 38.12 -12.23 -20.05
CA TRP A 109 37.52 -12.16 -21.39
C TRP A 109 37.44 -10.73 -21.91
N ALA A 110 37.01 -9.78 -21.07
CA ALA A 110 36.89 -8.37 -21.42
C ALA A 110 38.27 -7.74 -21.72
N GLN A 111 39.31 -8.14 -21.00
CA GLN A 111 40.68 -7.65 -21.21
C GLN A 111 41.33 -8.18 -22.48
N ALA A 112 40.95 -9.38 -22.92
CA ALA A 112 41.48 -10.03 -24.12
C ALA A 112 40.60 -9.80 -25.37
N THR A 113 39.59 -8.94 -25.28
CA THR A 113 38.65 -8.64 -26.36
C THR A 113 38.80 -7.20 -26.81
N GLU A 114 39.05 -7.00 -28.10
CA GLU A 114 39.23 -5.68 -28.71
C GLU A 114 38.20 -5.47 -29.84
N PRO A 115 37.51 -4.31 -29.90
CA PRO A 115 37.60 -3.17 -28.97
C PRO A 115 36.93 -3.40 -27.61
N GLY A 116 36.21 -4.51 -27.44
CA GLY A 116 35.60 -4.91 -26.17
C GLY A 116 34.67 -3.84 -25.60
N LEU A 117 34.69 -3.66 -24.29
CA LEU A 117 33.78 -2.73 -23.59
C LEU A 117 33.96 -1.26 -24.01
N LYS A 118 35.09 -0.91 -24.64
CA LYS A 118 35.37 0.44 -25.15
C LYS A 118 34.86 0.68 -26.58
N THR A 119 33.96 -0.19 -27.06
CA THR A 119 33.44 -0.13 -28.44
C THR A 119 32.91 1.27 -28.79
N LYS A 120 32.23 1.95 -27.86
CA LYS A 120 31.63 3.27 -28.11
C LYS A 120 32.67 4.35 -28.33
N GLU A 121 33.70 4.41 -27.50
CA GLU A 121 34.82 5.34 -27.62
C GLU A 121 35.66 5.01 -28.84
N TRP A 122 35.99 3.72 -29.02
CA TRP A 122 36.76 3.26 -30.16
C TRP A 122 36.07 3.61 -31.49
N PHE A 123 34.76 3.36 -31.61
CA PHE A 123 34.01 3.62 -32.83
C PHE A 123 33.84 5.12 -33.14
N ARG A 124 33.97 6.00 -32.14
CA ARG A 124 33.94 7.45 -32.37
C ARG A 124 35.14 7.93 -33.18
N ASP A 125 36.29 7.31 -32.95
CA ASP A 125 37.57 7.74 -33.51
C ASP A 125 38.04 6.85 -34.67
N ALA A 126 37.60 5.60 -34.72
CA ALA A 126 37.98 4.64 -35.76
C ALA A 126 37.31 4.93 -37.11
N THR A 127 38.07 4.76 -38.20
CA THR A 127 37.51 4.70 -39.55
C THR A 127 37.47 3.27 -40.08
N PHE A 128 36.55 2.99 -41.00
CA PHE A 128 36.45 1.68 -41.64
C PHE A 128 37.75 1.28 -42.37
N GLU A 129 38.43 2.25 -42.99
CA GLU A 129 39.71 2.03 -43.68
C GLU A 129 40.83 1.62 -42.73
N GLN A 130 40.91 2.27 -41.56
CA GLN A 130 41.86 1.93 -40.50
C GLN A 130 41.62 0.51 -39.98
N LEU A 131 40.36 0.16 -39.67
CA LEU A 131 40.01 -1.18 -39.24
C LEU A 131 40.40 -2.23 -40.31
N ASN A 132 40.08 -1.96 -41.58
CA ASN A 132 40.43 -2.85 -42.67
C ASN A 132 41.94 -3.08 -42.79
N GLN A 133 42.75 -2.03 -42.60
CA GLN A 133 44.19 -2.13 -42.60
C GLN A 133 44.69 -2.98 -41.41
N GLN A 134 44.15 -2.77 -40.21
CA GLN A 134 44.51 -3.53 -39.01
C GLN A 134 44.18 -5.03 -39.14
N ILE A 135 43.02 -5.36 -39.71
CA ILE A 135 42.64 -6.76 -39.98
C ILE A 135 43.62 -7.40 -40.95
N ARG A 136 43.97 -6.69 -42.05
CA ARG A 136 44.93 -7.19 -43.05
C ARG A 136 46.32 -7.41 -42.47
N SER A 137 46.80 -6.49 -41.63
CA SER A 137 48.11 -6.63 -40.97
C SER A 137 48.15 -7.76 -39.95
N SER A 138 47.00 -8.20 -39.44
CA SER A 138 46.87 -9.21 -38.38
C SER A 138 46.43 -10.58 -38.91
N GLY A 139 46.72 -10.89 -40.19
CA GLY A 139 46.44 -12.20 -40.79
C GLY A 139 45.08 -12.32 -41.48
N GLY A 140 44.27 -11.25 -41.50
CA GLY A 140 43.07 -11.17 -42.34
C GLY A 140 41.80 -11.80 -41.75
N ASP A 141 41.80 -12.23 -40.49
CA ASP A 141 40.60 -12.80 -39.86
C ASP A 141 39.51 -11.74 -39.66
N ARG A 142 38.45 -11.80 -40.48
CA ARG A 142 37.36 -10.83 -40.44
C ARG A 142 36.26 -11.22 -39.46
N ARG A 143 36.37 -12.36 -38.76
CA ARG A 143 35.33 -12.79 -37.83
C ARG A 143 35.16 -11.77 -36.71
N ALA A 144 33.90 -11.52 -36.37
CA ALA A 144 33.53 -10.63 -35.30
C ALA A 144 32.28 -11.14 -34.60
N THR A 145 32.14 -10.79 -33.34
CA THR A 145 30.93 -11.06 -32.56
C THR A 145 30.48 -9.77 -31.88
N VAL A 146 29.20 -9.44 -32.04
CA VAL A 146 28.58 -8.28 -31.39
C VAL A 146 27.71 -8.77 -30.25
N TYR A 147 27.89 -8.18 -29.07
CA TYR A 147 27.20 -8.55 -27.85
C TYR A 147 26.31 -7.39 -27.38
N SER A 148 25.12 -7.71 -26.89
CA SER A 148 24.31 -6.82 -26.07
C SER A 148 24.11 -7.46 -24.70
N ILE A 149 24.28 -6.65 -23.65
CA ILE A 149 24.02 -7.04 -22.28
C ILE A 149 23.05 -6.03 -21.65
N ILE A 150 22.06 -6.55 -20.95
CA ILE A 150 21.02 -5.77 -20.28
C ILE A 150 21.07 -6.10 -18.80
N GLY A 151 21.02 -5.08 -17.96
CA GLY A 151 20.77 -5.21 -16.53
C GLY A 151 19.39 -4.66 -16.21
N LEU A 152 18.60 -5.42 -15.46
CA LEU A 152 17.27 -5.05 -15.01
C LEU A 152 17.25 -4.91 -13.49
N ASN A 153 16.80 -3.74 -13.02
CA ASN A 153 16.42 -3.52 -11.64
C ASN A 153 14.96 -3.94 -11.43
N VAL A 154 14.72 -4.76 -10.40
CA VAL A 154 13.38 -5.14 -9.95
C VAL A 154 13.29 -4.86 -8.45
N PRO A 155 12.34 -4.00 -7.99
CA PRO A 155 12.17 -3.72 -6.57
C PRO A 155 11.98 -5.01 -5.75
N GLY A 156 12.73 -5.13 -4.65
CA GLY A 156 12.70 -6.31 -3.77
C GLY A 156 13.53 -7.51 -4.25
N VAL A 157 14.26 -7.38 -5.37
CA VAL A 157 15.25 -8.37 -5.80
C VAL A 157 16.65 -7.78 -5.62
N ASP A 158 17.42 -8.34 -4.68
CA ASP A 158 18.74 -7.81 -4.31
C ASP A 158 19.80 -7.97 -5.41
N THR A 159 19.54 -8.84 -6.39
CA THR A 159 20.45 -9.13 -7.50
C THR A 159 19.90 -8.62 -8.82
N ALA A 160 20.70 -7.81 -9.51
CA ALA A 160 20.40 -7.37 -10.87
C ALA A 160 20.20 -8.59 -11.78
N GLN A 161 19.09 -8.59 -12.51
CA GLN A 161 18.83 -9.63 -13.50
C GLN A 161 19.59 -9.27 -14.79
N ILE A 162 20.37 -10.21 -15.30
CA ILE A 162 21.23 -10.00 -16.48
C ILE A 162 20.68 -10.80 -17.66
N PHE A 163 20.53 -10.13 -18.79
CA PHE A 163 20.19 -10.73 -20.08
C PHE A 163 21.29 -10.41 -21.06
N SER A 164 21.62 -11.34 -21.95
CA SER A 164 22.70 -11.13 -22.89
C SER A 164 22.50 -11.96 -24.13
N ALA A 165 22.68 -11.33 -25.28
CA ALA A 165 22.66 -12.01 -26.55
C ALA A 165 23.85 -11.57 -27.39
N SER A 166 24.20 -12.41 -28.36
CA SER A 166 25.30 -12.16 -29.27
C SER A 166 24.95 -12.60 -30.68
N THR A 167 25.46 -11.87 -31.65
CA THR A 167 25.40 -12.25 -33.06
C THR A 167 26.83 -12.41 -33.56
N THR A 168 27.14 -13.59 -34.09
CA THR A 168 28.40 -13.87 -34.78
C THR A 168 28.29 -13.47 -36.25
N GLY A 169 29.42 -13.14 -36.85
CA GLY A 169 29.47 -12.68 -38.23
C GLY A 169 30.87 -12.28 -38.65
N THR A 170 30.94 -11.44 -39.68
CA THR A 170 32.19 -10.92 -40.21
C THR A 170 32.14 -9.41 -40.42
N ILE A 171 33.30 -8.77 -40.36
CA ILE A 171 33.45 -7.39 -40.79
C ILE A 171 33.33 -7.35 -42.32
N ALA A 172 32.41 -6.53 -42.83
CA ALA A 172 32.13 -6.38 -44.26
C ALA A 172 33.37 -5.92 -45.03
N ASP A 173 33.54 -6.29 -46.30
CA ASP A 173 34.68 -5.82 -47.12
C ASP A 173 34.61 -4.33 -47.48
N ARG A 174 33.39 -3.77 -47.48
CA ARG A 174 33.07 -2.36 -47.68
C ARG A 174 31.97 -1.95 -46.70
N PRO A 175 31.91 -0.69 -46.25
CA PRO A 175 30.86 -0.26 -45.34
C PRO A 175 29.51 -0.25 -46.08
N GLY A 176 28.48 -0.68 -45.37
CA GLY A 176 27.09 -0.56 -45.78
C GLY A 176 26.68 0.90 -45.97
N ARG A 177 25.73 1.12 -46.87
CA ARG A 177 25.28 2.49 -47.21
C ARG A 177 24.10 2.95 -46.35
N GLY A 178 23.47 2.01 -45.65
CA GLY A 178 22.15 2.20 -45.06
C GLY A 178 21.08 2.35 -46.14
N LEU A 179 19.95 1.67 -45.97
CA LEU A 179 18.78 1.91 -46.80
C LEU A 179 18.22 3.33 -46.54
N LYS A 180 17.63 3.98 -47.56
CA LYS A 180 17.03 5.32 -47.41
C LYS A 180 15.93 5.37 -46.33
N THR A 181 15.31 4.22 -46.03
CA THR A 181 14.33 3.99 -44.95
C THR A 181 14.91 4.14 -43.54
N ASN A 182 16.24 4.13 -43.38
CA ASN A 182 16.92 4.17 -42.08
C ASN A 182 16.86 5.56 -41.39
N ARG A 183 16.25 6.57 -42.03
CA ARG A 183 15.88 7.82 -41.34
C ARG A 183 14.83 7.59 -40.24
N THR A 184 13.99 6.58 -40.39
CA THR A 184 12.98 6.18 -39.39
C THR A 184 13.58 5.23 -38.33
N PHE A 185 14.64 4.51 -38.69
CA PHE A 185 15.29 3.48 -37.88
C PHE A 185 16.75 3.86 -37.62
N PRO A 186 17.01 4.79 -36.68
CA PRO A 186 18.34 5.36 -36.48
C PRO A 186 19.42 4.34 -36.08
N TRP A 187 19.02 3.17 -35.56
CA TRP A 187 19.96 2.08 -35.24
C TRP A 187 20.49 1.33 -36.48
N LEU A 188 19.88 1.49 -37.65
CA LEU A 188 20.35 0.94 -38.93
C LEU A 188 21.08 1.99 -39.78
N ALA A 189 21.32 3.19 -39.25
CA ALA A 189 21.96 4.26 -40.01
C ALA A 189 23.40 3.89 -40.41
N ALA A 190 23.89 4.47 -41.52
CA ALA A 190 25.22 4.21 -42.06
C ALA A 190 26.38 4.63 -41.14
N ASN A 191 26.11 5.49 -40.16
CA ASN A 191 27.06 5.95 -39.14
C ASN A 191 27.04 5.07 -37.87
N SER A 192 26.46 3.88 -37.92
CA SER A 192 26.46 2.91 -36.83
C SER A 192 27.35 1.72 -37.17
N PHE A 193 27.81 0.97 -36.15
CA PHE A 193 28.61 -0.24 -36.36
C PHE A 193 27.87 -1.31 -37.19
N ASN A 194 26.53 -1.26 -37.23
CA ASN A 194 25.71 -2.14 -38.06
C ASN A 194 26.01 -1.98 -39.57
N ALA A 195 26.66 -0.89 -39.99
CA ALA A 195 27.14 -0.71 -41.36
C ALA A 195 28.46 -1.44 -41.64
N TRP A 196 29.17 -1.95 -40.62
CA TRP A 196 30.45 -2.64 -40.81
C TRP A 196 30.34 -4.14 -40.58
N PHE A 197 29.20 -4.64 -40.11
CA PHE A 197 29.02 -6.01 -39.67
C PHE A 197 28.00 -6.77 -40.52
N VAL A 198 28.41 -7.92 -41.03
CA VAL A 198 27.58 -8.90 -41.75
C VAL A 198 27.33 -10.09 -40.83
N PRO A 199 26.10 -10.26 -40.31
CA PRO A 199 25.74 -11.42 -39.50
C PRO A 199 25.92 -12.75 -40.24
N ASP A 200 26.23 -13.82 -39.51
CA ASP A 200 26.24 -15.16 -40.09
C ASP A 200 24.84 -15.51 -40.64
N GLY A 201 24.80 -15.96 -41.90
CA GLY A 201 23.56 -16.29 -42.60
C GLY A 201 22.85 -15.10 -43.27
N ALA A 202 23.40 -13.88 -43.19
CA ALA A 202 22.92 -12.72 -43.93
C ALA A 202 23.78 -12.44 -45.18
N ASP A 203 23.16 -11.87 -46.23
CA ASP A 203 23.84 -11.56 -47.49
C ASP A 203 24.52 -10.17 -47.51
N SER A 204 24.23 -9.32 -46.53
CA SER A 204 24.73 -7.95 -46.46
C SER A 204 24.87 -7.46 -45.02
N THR A 205 25.39 -6.24 -44.87
CA THR A 205 25.53 -5.62 -43.55
C THR A 205 24.17 -5.42 -42.89
N LEU A 206 24.14 -5.44 -41.56
CA LEU A 206 22.91 -5.27 -40.80
C LEU A 206 22.19 -3.95 -41.14
N SER A 207 22.93 -2.89 -41.49
CA SER A 207 22.39 -1.60 -41.97
C SER A 207 21.69 -1.65 -43.33
N ASP A 208 22.08 -2.59 -44.19
CA ASP A 208 21.64 -2.67 -45.59
C ASP A 208 20.51 -3.70 -45.78
N LEU A 209 20.21 -4.49 -44.74
CA LEU A 209 19.05 -5.38 -44.70
C LEU A 209 17.74 -4.60 -44.57
N GLU A 210 16.67 -5.15 -45.17
CA GLU A 210 15.29 -4.73 -44.90
C GLU A 210 14.97 -4.85 -43.40
N LEU A 211 14.07 -4.02 -42.89
CA LEU A 211 13.80 -3.94 -41.44
C LEU A 211 13.49 -5.31 -40.83
N GLU A 212 12.51 -6.04 -41.37
CA GLU A 212 12.10 -7.35 -40.82
C GLU A 212 13.25 -8.37 -40.85
N GLN A 213 14.09 -8.34 -41.88
CA GLN A 213 15.27 -9.19 -41.96
C GLN A 213 16.32 -8.78 -40.94
N SER A 214 16.54 -7.48 -40.75
CA SER A 214 17.51 -6.98 -39.76
C SER A 214 17.16 -7.40 -38.33
N LEU A 215 15.87 -7.41 -37.98
CA LEU A 215 15.40 -7.82 -36.65
C LEU A 215 15.70 -9.29 -36.35
N GLU A 216 15.81 -10.13 -37.39
CA GLU A 216 16.15 -11.54 -37.23
C GLU A 216 17.58 -11.72 -36.68
N PHE A 217 18.51 -10.92 -37.17
CA PHE A 217 19.94 -11.04 -36.85
C PHE A 217 20.42 -10.06 -35.77
N ASP A 218 19.59 -9.10 -35.35
CA ASP A 218 20.01 -8.05 -34.44
C ASP A 218 20.24 -8.59 -33.01
N PHE A 219 21.46 -8.42 -32.54
CA PHE A 219 21.94 -8.86 -31.22
C PHE A 219 21.18 -8.15 -30.08
N ARG A 220 20.79 -6.88 -30.24
CA ARG A 220 20.05 -6.13 -29.22
C ARG A 220 18.59 -6.53 -29.19
N VAL A 221 17.97 -6.78 -30.35
CA VAL A 221 16.61 -7.34 -30.42
C VAL A 221 16.55 -8.66 -29.68
N SER A 222 17.53 -9.54 -29.87
CA SER A 222 17.63 -10.82 -29.17
C SER A 222 17.66 -10.64 -27.64
N ALA A 223 18.51 -9.74 -27.13
CA ALA A 223 18.59 -9.44 -25.69
C ALA A 223 17.30 -8.78 -25.15
N LEU A 224 16.68 -7.89 -25.92
CA LEU A 224 15.41 -7.24 -25.55
C LEU A 224 14.25 -8.24 -25.50
N LEU A 225 14.26 -9.26 -26.36
CA LEU A 225 13.26 -10.34 -26.33
C LEU A 225 13.44 -11.23 -25.10
N GLU A 226 14.66 -11.51 -24.66
CA GLU A 226 14.91 -12.19 -23.38
C GLU A 226 14.40 -11.38 -22.19
N LEU A 227 14.66 -10.07 -22.19
CA LEU A 227 14.09 -9.18 -21.18
C LEU A 227 12.55 -9.21 -21.23
N ALA A 228 11.96 -9.13 -22.43
CA ALA A 228 10.51 -9.14 -22.59
C ALA A 228 9.87 -10.43 -22.08
N ASP A 229 10.51 -11.58 -22.29
CA ASP A 229 10.07 -12.87 -21.73
C ASP A 229 10.00 -12.80 -20.20
N ARG A 230 11.02 -12.24 -19.54
CA ARG A 230 10.98 -12.06 -18.09
C ARG A 230 9.90 -11.08 -17.64
N ILE A 231 9.69 -10.00 -18.36
CA ILE A 231 8.64 -9.03 -18.01
C ILE A 231 7.25 -9.63 -18.20
N GLU A 232 7.05 -10.48 -19.21
CA GLU A 232 5.81 -11.25 -19.39
C GLU A 232 5.54 -12.17 -18.21
N GLU A 233 6.55 -12.88 -17.72
CA GLU A 233 6.43 -13.70 -16.51
C GLU A 233 5.98 -12.84 -15.31
N TYR A 234 6.58 -11.67 -15.10
CA TYR A 234 6.18 -10.78 -14.01
C TYR A 234 4.76 -10.25 -14.17
N VAL A 235 4.35 -9.87 -15.38
CA VAL A 235 2.96 -9.45 -15.65
C VAL A 235 1.98 -10.60 -15.37
N ALA A 236 2.33 -11.83 -15.77
CA ALA A 236 1.52 -13.00 -15.47
C ALA A 236 1.39 -13.23 -13.96
N VAL A 237 2.49 -13.15 -13.20
CA VAL A 237 2.50 -13.25 -11.74
C VAL A 237 1.68 -12.14 -11.08
N LEU A 238 1.78 -10.90 -11.56
CA LEU A 238 1.00 -9.76 -11.02
C LEU A 238 -0.52 -9.91 -11.21
N ASN A 239 -0.94 -10.69 -12.20
CA ASN A 239 -2.34 -10.90 -12.58
C ASN A 239 -2.80 -12.34 -12.34
N ILE A 240 -2.00 -13.14 -11.62
CA ILE A 240 -2.34 -14.52 -11.34
C ILE A 240 -3.59 -14.57 -10.46
N SER A 241 -4.41 -15.60 -10.65
CA SER A 241 -5.59 -15.81 -9.83
C SER A 241 -5.22 -15.90 -8.34
N PRO A 242 -6.00 -15.29 -7.42
CA PRO A 242 -5.79 -15.44 -5.99
C PRO A 242 -5.79 -16.91 -5.50
N VAL A 243 -6.37 -17.83 -6.27
CA VAL A 243 -6.38 -19.28 -5.97
C VAL A 243 -5.01 -19.93 -6.18
N SER A 244 -4.15 -19.35 -7.02
CA SER A 244 -2.82 -19.87 -7.35
C SER A 244 -1.70 -19.23 -6.53
N VAL A 245 -2.03 -18.33 -5.61
CA VAL A 245 -1.06 -17.64 -4.75
C VAL A 245 -1.43 -17.91 -3.31
N GLU A 246 -0.50 -18.54 -2.61
CA GLU A 246 -0.52 -18.54 -1.16
C GLU A 246 0.02 -17.19 -0.70
N LEU A 247 -0.85 -16.38 -0.09
CA LEU A 247 -0.42 -15.20 0.62
C LEU A 247 0.36 -15.67 1.84
N VAL A 248 1.69 -15.71 1.72
CA VAL A 248 2.55 -15.93 2.87
C VAL A 248 2.49 -14.63 3.69
N PRO A 249 1.86 -14.63 4.89
CA PRO A 249 1.98 -13.49 5.78
C PRO A 249 3.47 -13.21 5.94
N ARG A 250 3.89 -11.95 5.81
CA ARG A 250 5.29 -11.60 6.04
C ARG A 250 5.65 -12.13 7.42
N ARG A 251 6.41 -13.23 7.47
CA ARG A 251 7.07 -13.66 8.69
C ARG A 251 7.97 -12.50 9.06
N ALA A 252 7.56 -11.72 10.06
CA ALA A 252 8.53 -11.19 10.99
C ALA A 252 9.41 -12.40 11.35
N GLN A 253 10.68 -12.38 10.92
CA GLN A 253 11.64 -13.35 11.43
C GLN A 253 11.63 -13.19 12.95
N GLY A 254 10.98 -14.14 13.63
CA GLY A 254 10.72 -14.03 15.06
C GLY A 254 9.43 -14.72 15.49
N ALA A 255 9.29 -16.01 15.19
CA ALA A 255 8.27 -16.85 15.82
C ALA A 255 8.92 -18.12 16.39
N GLN A 256 9.69 -17.94 17.46
CA GLN A 256 9.88 -18.94 18.53
C GLN A 256 9.90 -18.33 19.94
N GLN A 257 9.41 -17.11 20.10
CA GLN A 257 8.97 -16.57 21.38
C GLN A 257 7.63 -15.90 21.13
N MET A 258 6.65 -16.10 22.01
CA MET A 258 5.50 -15.20 22.08
C MET A 258 6.07 -13.78 22.22
N PRO A 259 5.86 -12.87 21.25
CA PRO A 259 6.36 -11.52 21.42
C PRO A 259 5.43 -10.83 22.41
N LEU A 260 5.99 -10.41 23.54
CA LEU A 260 5.37 -9.54 24.54
C LEU A 260 4.95 -8.16 23.96
N PHE A 261 5.24 -7.87 22.69
CA PHE A 261 4.85 -6.63 22.00
C PHE A 261 4.49 -6.89 20.52
N SER A 262 3.27 -6.52 20.11
CA SER A 262 2.79 -6.70 18.73
C SER A 262 3.42 -5.70 17.76
N THR A 263 3.99 -6.17 16.64
CA THR A 263 4.47 -5.32 15.53
C THR A 263 3.40 -5.02 14.48
N ARG A 264 2.14 -5.39 14.73
CA ARG A 264 1.01 -4.97 13.89
C ARG A 264 0.61 -3.54 14.27
N PRO A 265 0.26 -2.66 13.30
CA PRO A 265 -0.37 -1.39 13.62
C PRO A 265 -1.70 -1.65 14.36
N ALA A 266 -1.92 -0.95 15.47
CA ALA A 266 -3.12 -1.11 16.29
C ALA A 266 -4.39 -0.75 15.48
N PRO A 267 -5.44 -1.58 15.48
CA PRO A 267 -6.72 -1.21 14.87
C PRO A 267 -7.23 0.13 15.38
N VAL A 268 -7.72 1.00 14.49
CA VAL A 268 -8.22 2.33 14.84
C VAL A 268 -9.73 2.39 14.61
N MET A 269 -10.48 2.77 15.63
CA MET A 269 -11.90 3.08 15.50
C MET A 269 -12.10 4.58 15.70
N ILE A 270 -12.68 5.27 14.72
CA ILE A 270 -12.92 6.71 14.80
C ILE A 270 -14.41 6.97 15.06
N ILE A 271 -14.70 7.51 16.25
CA ILE A 271 -16.03 7.92 16.70
C ILE A 271 -16.13 9.44 16.81
N GLY A 272 -17.35 9.97 16.97
CA GLY A 272 -17.60 11.39 17.16
C GLY A 272 -18.80 11.93 16.37
N PRO A 273 -19.15 13.20 16.55
CA PRO A 273 -20.36 13.79 15.99
C PRO A 273 -20.34 13.90 14.45
N THR A 274 -21.50 14.16 13.87
CA THR A 274 -21.64 14.32 12.41
C THR A 274 -20.81 15.51 11.92
N CYS A 275 -20.16 15.36 10.77
CA CYS A 275 -19.26 16.36 10.18
C CYS A 275 -17.99 16.73 11.00
N ALA A 276 -17.58 15.90 11.96
CA ALA A 276 -16.31 16.06 12.68
C ALA A 276 -15.04 15.72 11.87
N GLY A 277 -15.17 15.17 10.66
CA GLY A 277 -14.02 14.80 9.79
C GLY A 277 -13.61 13.32 9.84
N LYS A 278 -14.42 12.45 10.45
CA LYS A 278 -14.10 11.01 10.63
C LYS A 278 -13.75 10.28 9.34
N THR A 279 -14.57 10.43 8.29
CA THR A 279 -14.33 9.81 6.98
C THR A 279 -13.04 10.33 6.36
N THR A 280 -12.75 11.62 6.50
CA THR A 280 -11.53 12.23 5.98
C THR A 280 -10.29 11.66 6.68
N LEU A 281 -10.30 11.58 8.02
CA LEU A 281 -9.21 10.96 8.77
C LEU A 281 -9.01 9.47 8.42
N GLY A 282 -10.10 8.71 8.27
CA GLY A 282 -10.03 7.32 7.81
C GLY A 282 -9.44 7.18 6.40
N GLN A 283 -9.79 8.08 5.48
CA GLN A 283 -9.21 8.11 4.13
C GLN A 283 -7.72 8.44 4.16
N LEU A 284 -7.29 9.39 4.99
CA LEU A 284 -5.86 9.74 5.14
C LEU A 284 -5.06 8.56 5.70
N LEU A 285 -5.61 7.81 6.66
CA LEU A 285 -4.97 6.59 7.21
C LEU A 285 -4.68 5.53 6.13
N ARG A 286 -5.43 5.49 5.02
CA ARG A 286 -5.10 4.60 3.88
C ARG A 286 -3.74 4.87 3.26
N ASN A 287 -3.31 6.14 3.25
CA ASN A 287 -1.99 6.52 2.75
C ASN A 287 -0.86 5.92 3.62
N TYR A 288 -1.17 5.50 4.84
CA TYR A 288 -0.25 4.92 5.81
C TYR A 288 -0.49 3.42 6.03
N GLY A 289 -1.14 2.74 5.09
CA GLY A 289 -1.26 1.28 5.07
C GLY A 289 -2.55 0.70 5.69
N TYR A 290 -3.40 1.52 6.32
CA TYR A 290 -4.66 1.05 6.90
C TYR A 290 -5.72 0.78 5.84
N GLU A 291 -6.52 -0.28 6.03
CA GLU A 291 -7.78 -0.42 5.29
C GLU A 291 -8.88 0.38 6.00
N HIS A 292 -9.46 1.38 5.32
CA HIS A 292 -10.56 2.16 5.90
C HIS A 292 -11.94 1.60 5.53
N ILE A 293 -12.69 1.22 6.55
CA ILE A 293 -14.00 0.60 6.49
C ILE A 293 -15.05 1.63 6.96
N GLU A 294 -16.02 1.93 6.10
CA GLU A 294 -17.18 2.75 6.46
C GLU A 294 -18.35 1.85 6.83
N ALA A 295 -18.86 1.94 8.07
CA ALA A 295 -19.98 1.14 8.56
C ALA A 295 -21.24 1.26 7.69
N SER A 296 -21.43 2.41 7.04
CA SER A 296 -22.55 2.63 6.12
C SER A 296 -22.48 1.73 4.87
N ALA A 297 -21.28 1.32 4.44
CA ALA A 297 -21.09 0.38 3.34
C ALA A 297 -21.48 -1.04 3.75
N ILE A 298 -21.13 -1.46 4.98
CA ILE A 298 -21.52 -2.77 5.53
C ILE A 298 -23.04 -2.86 5.70
N LEU A 299 -23.67 -1.81 6.21
CA LEU A 299 -25.12 -1.74 6.33
C LEU A 299 -25.83 -1.87 4.98
N LYS A 300 -25.27 -1.27 3.91
CA LYS A 300 -25.79 -1.46 2.55
C LYS A 300 -25.69 -2.90 2.08
N ILE A 301 -24.57 -3.59 2.36
CA ILE A 301 -24.39 -5.00 1.98
C ILE A 301 -25.45 -5.85 2.66
N LEU A 302 -25.71 -5.66 3.95
CA LEU A 302 -26.76 -6.39 4.69
C LEU A 302 -28.17 -6.13 4.11
N GLN A 303 -28.42 -4.91 3.64
CA GLN A 303 -29.74 -4.49 3.12
C GLN A 303 -29.92 -4.72 1.60
N SER A 304 -28.87 -5.09 0.88
CA SER A 304 -28.86 -5.24 -0.59
C SER A 304 -29.72 -6.40 -1.13
N SER A 305 -30.37 -7.16 -0.25
CA SER A 305 -31.41 -8.13 -0.58
C SER A 305 -32.75 -7.51 -1.04
N GLY A 306 -32.91 -6.18 -1.08
CA GLY A 306 -34.19 -5.58 -1.48
C GLY A 306 -34.30 -4.06 -1.72
N THR A 307 -33.22 -3.29 -1.84
CA THR A 307 -33.30 -1.82 -2.07
C THR A 307 -32.39 -1.28 -3.17
N SER A 308 -32.76 -0.11 -3.73
CA SER A 308 -32.06 0.61 -4.80
C SER A 308 -30.55 0.81 -4.48
N PRO A 309 -29.62 0.52 -5.42
CA PRO A 309 -28.17 0.58 -5.20
C PRO A 309 -27.62 1.95 -4.77
N ASN A 310 -28.37 3.04 -5.00
CA ASN A 310 -27.85 4.40 -4.87
C ASN A 310 -28.28 5.17 -3.60
N SER A 311 -29.19 4.66 -2.77
CA SER A 311 -29.58 5.35 -1.53
C SER A 311 -28.66 5.00 -0.35
N ARG A 312 -28.36 5.98 0.51
CA ARG A 312 -27.74 5.69 1.82
C ARG A 312 -28.80 5.16 2.77
N PRO A 313 -28.47 4.20 3.65
CA PRO A 313 -29.40 3.75 4.67
C PRO A 313 -29.82 4.93 5.55
N GLY A 314 -31.12 5.19 5.61
CA GLY A 314 -31.68 6.19 6.52
C GLY A 314 -31.60 5.73 7.98
N TYR A 315 -31.86 6.64 8.91
CA TYR A 315 -31.95 6.35 10.34
C TYR A 315 -32.82 5.12 10.65
N PHE A 316 -34.05 5.09 10.13
CA PHE A 316 -35.00 4.01 10.36
C PHE A 316 -34.50 2.65 9.87
N GLN A 317 -33.82 2.61 8.73
CA GLN A 317 -33.28 1.38 8.17
C GLN A 317 -32.12 0.84 9.01
N ALA A 318 -31.21 1.72 9.43
CA ALA A 318 -30.13 1.36 10.34
C ALA A 318 -30.68 0.83 11.67
N MET A 319 -31.66 1.53 12.25
CA MET A 319 -32.31 1.13 13.51
C MET A 319 -33.01 -0.23 13.38
N ALA A 320 -33.73 -0.47 12.29
CA ALA A 320 -34.41 -1.74 12.04
C ALA A 320 -33.42 -2.91 11.91
N THR A 321 -32.34 -2.75 11.15
CA THR A 321 -31.31 -3.80 11.00
C THR A 321 -30.64 -4.10 12.34
N LEU A 322 -30.17 -3.07 13.07
CA LEU A 322 -29.47 -3.28 14.34
C LEU A 322 -30.38 -3.89 15.43
N SER A 323 -31.64 -3.46 15.51
CA SER A 323 -32.58 -4.00 16.49
C SER A 323 -33.06 -5.43 16.19
N SER A 324 -32.98 -5.89 14.94
CA SER A 324 -33.41 -7.23 14.55
C SER A 324 -32.27 -8.24 14.44
N GLU A 325 -31.11 -7.83 13.95
CA GLU A 325 -29.95 -8.71 13.75
C GLU A 325 -28.93 -8.63 14.91
N GLY A 326 -29.07 -7.64 15.80
CA GLY A 326 -28.18 -7.39 16.93
C GLY A 326 -27.38 -6.10 16.77
N TRP A 327 -27.17 -5.39 17.88
CA TRP A 327 -26.54 -4.08 17.88
C TRP A 327 -25.06 -4.09 17.45
N ASP A 328 -24.39 -5.25 17.50
CA ASP A 328 -23.00 -5.45 17.08
C ASP A 328 -22.86 -6.03 15.66
N VAL A 329 -23.96 -6.25 14.93
CA VAL A 329 -23.95 -6.96 13.63
C VAL A 329 -23.01 -6.31 12.61
N ILE A 330 -22.92 -4.99 12.59
CA ILE A 330 -22.06 -4.27 11.65
C ILE A 330 -20.59 -4.47 12.00
N ALA A 331 -20.22 -4.47 13.28
CA ALA A 331 -18.86 -4.74 13.71
C ALA A 331 -18.46 -6.19 13.44
N LYS A 332 -19.35 -7.16 13.75
CA LYS A 332 -19.16 -8.58 13.39
C LYS A 332 -18.90 -8.74 11.90
N ARG A 333 -19.78 -8.17 11.08
CA ARG A 333 -19.68 -8.29 9.62
C ARG A 333 -18.45 -7.58 9.06
N ALA A 334 -18.05 -6.45 9.63
CA ALA A 334 -16.80 -5.80 9.27
C ALA A 334 -15.58 -6.68 9.58
N VAL A 335 -15.54 -7.35 10.74
CA VAL A 335 -14.45 -8.28 11.07
C VAL A 335 -14.44 -9.49 10.13
N GLU A 336 -15.61 -10.06 9.82
CA GLU A 336 -15.70 -11.19 8.89
C GLU A 336 -15.20 -10.83 7.48
N LEU A 337 -15.72 -9.74 6.90
CA LEU A 337 -15.43 -9.33 5.52
C LEU A 337 -13.99 -8.87 5.31
N TYR A 338 -13.34 -8.38 6.36
CA TYR A 338 -12.00 -7.80 6.31
C TYR A 338 -11.01 -8.56 7.20
N SER A 339 -11.31 -9.83 7.51
CA SER A 339 -10.49 -10.68 8.37
C SER A 339 -9.08 -10.88 7.82
N ASP A 340 -8.92 -10.91 6.49
CA ASP A 340 -7.64 -10.99 5.78
C ASP A 340 -6.85 -9.66 5.76
N LYS A 341 -7.47 -8.54 6.20
CA LYS A 341 -6.88 -7.20 6.24
C LYS A 341 -6.46 -6.75 7.65
N ILE A 342 -6.68 -7.60 8.67
CA ILE A 342 -6.34 -7.28 10.07
C ILE A 342 -4.84 -7.02 10.24
N GLU A 343 -3.98 -7.72 9.49
CA GLU A 343 -2.52 -7.60 9.59
C GLU A 343 -1.95 -6.29 9.02
N THR A 344 -2.65 -5.66 8.07
CA THR A 344 -2.23 -4.38 7.46
C THR A 344 -2.68 -3.15 8.26
N GLY A 345 -3.47 -3.35 9.32
CA GLY A 345 -4.13 -2.30 10.09
C GLY A 345 -5.50 -1.95 9.52
N ILE A 346 -6.51 -1.85 10.40
CA ILE A 346 -7.89 -1.52 10.02
C ILE A 346 -8.32 -0.21 10.66
N CYS A 347 -9.00 0.64 9.90
CA CYS A 347 -9.61 1.87 10.38
C CYS A 347 -11.12 1.79 10.19
N ILE A 348 -11.90 1.74 11.25
CA ILE A 348 -13.37 1.66 11.17
C ILE A 348 -13.99 3.00 11.53
N THR A 349 -14.90 3.49 10.68
CA THR A 349 -15.65 4.73 10.91
C THR A 349 -17.15 4.49 10.80
N GLY A 350 -17.94 5.29 11.52
CA GLY A 350 -19.39 5.34 11.35
C GLY A 350 -20.20 4.29 12.10
N LEU A 351 -19.57 3.56 13.03
CA LEU A 351 -20.25 2.77 14.05
C LEU A 351 -21.02 3.70 15.00
N ARG A 352 -22.12 3.20 15.57
CA ARG A 352 -23.14 4.00 16.26
C ARG A 352 -23.51 3.49 17.65
N THR A 353 -23.17 2.26 17.99
CA THR A 353 -23.60 1.57 19.21
C THR A 353 -22.42 1.28 20.12
N ILE A 354 -22.71 0.98 21.39
CA ILE A 354 -21.69 0.62 22.39
C ILE A 354 -21.27 -0.84 22.19
N GLU A 355 -22.20 -1.68 21.76
CA GLU A 355 -22.03 -3.10 21.45
C GLU A 355 -21.00 -3.32 20.34
N GLU A 356 -20.99 -2.48 19.31
CA GLU A 356 -19.95 -2.51 18.27
C GLU A 356 -18.56 -2.25 18.85
N ILE A 357 -18.43 -1.31 19.80
CA ILE A 357 -17.15 -1.03 20.48
C ILE A 357 -16.75 -2.22 21.34
N LEU A 358 -17.67 -2.74 22.14
CA LEU A 358 -17.43 -3.88 23.01
C LEU A 358 -16.97 -5.10 22.21
N TYR A 359 -17.65 -5.41 21.11
CA TYR A 359 -17.26 -6.48 20.21
C TYR A 359 -15.85 -6.27 19.64
N LEU A 360 -15.55 -5.08 19.14
CA LEU A 360 -14.23 -4.79 18.58
C LEU A 360 -13.12 -4.74 19.65
N ALA A 361 -13.40 -4.26 20.86
CA ALA A 361 -12.44 -4.24 21.97
C ALA A 361 -12.13 -5.65 22.51
N ASN A 362 -13.09 -6.57 22.40
CA ASN A 362 -12.91 -8.01 22.63
C ASN A 362 -12.10 -8.67 21.51
N THR A 363 -12.37 -8.31 20.25
CA THR A 363 -11.70 -8.88 19.08
C THR A 363 -10.26 -8.37 18.93
N PHE A 364 -10.04 -7.10 19.24
CA PHE A 364 -8.78 -6.37 19.09
C PHE A 364 -8.40 -5.73 20.43
N PRO A 365 -7.67 -6.43 21.30
CA PRO A 365 -7.37 -5.93 22.64
C PRO A 365 -6.59 -4.61 22.67
N ASP A 366 -5.80 -4.37 21.63
CA ASP A 366 -4.94 -3.23 21.32
C ASP A 366 -5.64 -2.10 20.55
N MET A 367 -6.94 -2.21 20.28
CA MET A 367 -7.68 -1.21 19.48
C MET A 367 -7.63 0.19 20.12
N LEU A 368 -7.33 1.19 19.28
CA LEU A 368 -7.40 2.61 19.61
C LEU A 368 -8.77 3.17 19.25
N VAL A 369 -9.55 3.62 20.25
CA VAL A 369 -10.80 4.35 20.04
C VAL A 369 -10.50 5.84 20.04
N VAL A 370 -10.62 6.47 18.87
CA VAL A 370 -10.38 7.90 18.65
C VAL A 370 -11.69 8.66 18.60
N LEU A 371 -11.95 9.50 19.60
CA LEU A 371 -13.04 10.47 19.59
C LEU A 371 -12.59 11.75 18.87
N LEU A 372 -13.07 11.94 17.65
CA LEU A 372 -12.80 13.11 16.82
C LEU A 372 -13.95 14.12 16.93
N GLU A 373 -13.65 15.33 17.41
CA GLU A 373 -14.64 16.38 17.68
C GLU A 373 -14.35 17.68 16.93
N SER A 374 -15.38 18.50 16.74
CA SER A 374 -15.24 19.88 16.27
C SER A 374 -16.44 20.71 16.76
N PRO A 375 -16.31 22.05 16.90
CA PRO A 375 -17.40 22.94 17.27
C PRO A 375 -18.64 22.76 16.37
N GLU A 376 -19.85 22.89 16.94
CA GLU A 376 -21.12 22.80 16.19
C GLU A 376 -21.13 23.71 14.97
N GLU A 377 -20.66 24.95 15.12
CA GLU A 377 -20.59 25.92 14.03
C GLU A 377 -19.71 25.41 12.87
N THR A 378 -18.50 24.93 13.17
CA THR A 378 -17.59 24.34 12.18
C THR A 378 -18.21 23.11 11.51
N ARG A 379 -18.89 22.25 12.27
CA ARG A 379 -19.54 21.04 11.73
C ARG A 379 -20.73 21.39 10.84
N PHE A 380 -21.49 22.42 11.19
CA PHE A 380 -22.58 22.93 10.38
C PHE A 380 -22.07 23.56 9.08
N GLN A 381 -21.00 24.37 9.13
CA GLN A 381 -20.34 24.89 7.92
C GLN A 381 -19.84 23.75 7.01
N ARG A 382 -19.22 22.70 7.58
CA ARG A 382 -18.82 21.51 6.81
C ARG A 382 -20.03 20.78 6.22
N TYR A 383 -21.16 20.73 6.94
CA TYR A 383 -22.40 20.12 6.47
C TYR A 383 -22.97 20.88 5.25
N THR A 384 -23.01 22.21 5.29
CA THR A 384 -23.51 23.04 4.17
C THR A 384 -22.59 22.91 2.95
N HIS A 385 -21.26 22.93 3.13
CA HIS A 385 -20.30 22.80 2.03
C HIS A 385 -20.27 21.41 1.37
N ARG A 386 -20.65 20.36 2.10
CA ARG A 386 -20.60 18.97 1.58
C ARG A 386 -21.60 18.71 0.45
N ASN A 387 -22.61 19.58 0.27
CA ASN A 387 -23.65 19.58 -0.75
C ASN A 387 -24.03 18.17 -1.26
N ARG A 388 -24.47 17.31 -0.34
CA ARG A 388 -24.87 15.93 -0.65
C ARG A 388 -26.28 15.94 -1.24
N GLU A 389 -26.47 15.27 -2.38
CA GLU A 389 -27.81 15.08 -2.96
C GLU A 389 -28.78 14.51 -1.91
N GLY A 390 -29.90 15.20 -1.71
CA GLY A 390 -30.95 14.84 -0.74
C GLY A 390 -30.79 15.42 0.67
N ASP A 391 -29.71 16.16 0.96
CA ASP A 391 -29.58 16.87 2.24
C ASP A 391 -30.34 18.20 2.19
N GLU A 392 -31.40 18.32 3.01
CA GLU A 392 -32.01 19.62 3.28
C GLU A 392 -31.03 20.45 4.13
N ILE A 393 -30.57 21.57 3.55
CA ILE A 393 -29.53 22.41 4.16
C ILE A 393 -30.20 23.39 5.13
N SER A 394 -30.50 22.91 6.34
CA SER A 394 -30.97 23.74 7.46
C SER A 394 -30.32 23.35 8.78
N LEU A 395 -30.13 24.31 9.69
CA LEU A 395 -29.60 24.04 11.03
C LEU A 395 -30.53 23.10 11.82
N ALA A 396 -31.84 23.23 11.62
CA ALA A 396 -32.83 22.35 12.24
C ALA A 396 -32.63 20.89 11.81
N ARG A 397 -32.50 20.63 10.50
CA ARG A 397 -32.28 19.27 9.97
C ARG A 397 -30.93 18.70 10.40
N PHE A 398 -29.90 19.54 10.47
CA PHE A 398 -28.59 19.14 11.00
C PHE A 398 -28.70 18.66 12.46
N LYS A 399 -29.39 19.41 13.32
CA LYS A 399 -29.63 19.05 14.73
C LYS A 399 -30.49 17.80 14.87
N GLU A 400 -31.51 17.66 14.06
CA GLU A 400 -32.35 16.46 14.03
C GLU A 400 -31.52 15.21 13.70
N ARG A 401 -30.66 15.28 12.68
CA ARG A 401 -29.73 14.19 12.35
C ARG A 401 -28.74 13.89 13.49
N GLU A 402 -28.28 14.89 14.22
CA GLU A 402 -27.45 14.64 15.39
C GLU A 402 -28.20 13.88 16.49
N GLN A 403 -29.47 14.23 16.72
CA GLN A 403 -30.32 13.52 17.67
C GLN A 403 -30.63 12.09 17.22
N GLU A 404 -30.92 11.88 15.94
CA GLU A 404 -31.07 10.55 15.32
C GLU A 404 -29.80 9.71 15.52
N HIS A 405 -28.61 10.30 15.38
CA HIS A 405 -27.35 9.58 15.62
C HIS A 405 -27.09 9.33 17.11
N ALA A 406 -27.48 10.25 17.99
CA ALA A 406 -27.31 10.11 19.43
C ALA A 406 -28.25 9.05 20.05
N SER A 407 -29.40 8.78 19.42
CA SER A 407 -30.37 7.78 19.91
C SER A 407 -29.84 6.33 19.87
N PHE A 408 -28.79 6.04 19.09
CA PHE A 408 -28.10 4.74 19.10
C PHE A 408 -27.26 4.50 20.37
N GLY A 409 -27.15 5.47 21.28
CA GLY A 409 -26.61 5.29 22.62
C GLY A 409 -25.11 5.57 22.79
N LEU A 410 -24.29 5.46 21.74
CA LEU A 410 -22.84 5.66 21.87
C LEU A 410 -22.44 7.09 22.23
N MET A 411 -23.02 8.09 21.57
CA MET A 411 -22.52 9.47 21.66
C MET A 411 -22.61 10.06 23.08
N GLY A 412 -23.60 9.66 23.88
CA GLY A 412 -23.75 10.14 25.26
C GLY A 412 -22.61 9.68 26.18
N VAL A 413 -21.92 8.58 25.83
CA VAL A 413 -20.84 8.00 26.62
C VAL A 413 -19.51 7.88 25.85
N ALA A 414 -19.41 8.53 24.69
CA ALA A 414 -18.25 8.43 23.81
C ALA A 414 -16.94 8.82 24.52
N GLU A 415 -16.98 9.83 25.40
CA GLU A 415 -15.82 10.26 26.19
C GLU A 415 -15.32 9.18 27.18
N HIS A 416 -16.21 8.32 27.68
CA HIS A 416 -15.86 7.19 28.56
C HIS A 416 -15.25 6.02 27.77
N CYS A 417 -15.59 5.90 26.49
CA CYS A 417 -15.17 4.78 25.64
C CYS A 417 -13.88 5.08 24.85
N ALA A 418 -13.51 6.37 24.73
CA ALA A 418 -12.39 6.80 23.90
C ALA A 418 -11.04 6.57 24.57
N THR A 419 -10.08 6.02 23.82
CA THR A 419 -8.66 6.00 24.18
C THR A 419 -8.05 7.39 24.02
N LEU A 420 -8.39 8.07 22.92
CA LEU A 420 -7.85 9.36 22.51
C LEU A 420 -8.97 10.32 22.15
N ARG A 421 -8.83 11.58 22.59
CA ARG A 421 -9.72 12.67 22.22
C ARG A 421 -8.97 13.68 21.36
N ILE A 422 -9.55 14.07 20.23
CA ILE A 422 -8.90 14.92 19.26
C ILE A 422 -9.86 15.99 18.78
N SER A 423 -9.45 17.25 18.90
CA SER A 423 -10.22 18.40 18.44
C SER A 423 -9.79 18.79 17.03
N ASN A 424 -10.59 18.45 16.02
CA ASN A 424 -10.36 18.75 14.61
C ASN A 424 -10.82 20.17 14.23
N ASN A 425 -10.09 21.16 14.76
CA ASN A 425 -10.31 22.59 14.48
C ASN A 425 -9.26 23.17 13.52
N SER A 426 -8.44 22.31 12.94
CA SER A 426 -7.20 22.63 12.24
C SER A 426 -7.31 22.36 10.73
N THR A 427 -6.21 22.48 10.00
CA THR A 427 -6.17 22.29 8.55
C THR A 427 -6.18 20.81 8.14
N LEU A 428 -6.35 20.52 6.85
CA LEU A 428 -6.20 19.15 6.33
C LEU A 428 -4.78 18.59 6.51
N GLU A 429 -3.77 19.45 6.47
CA GLU A 429 -2.37 19.07 6.69
C GLU A 429 -2.13 18.63 8.14
N ASP A 430 -2.76 19.32 9.10
CA ASP A 430 -2.74 18.91 10.51
C ASP A 430 -3.45 17.55 10.72
N LEU A 431 -4.52 17.30 9.96
CA LEU A 431 -5.25 16.04 10.00
C LEU A 431 -4.46 14.88 9.36
N ASP A 432 -3.66 15.15 8.31
CA ASP A 432 -2.76 14.17 7.71
C ASP A 432 -1.56 13.86 8.62
N THR A 433 -1.00 14.89 9.26
CA THR A 433 0.01 14.72 10.32
C THR A 433 -0.52 13.81 11.44
N LEU A 434 -1.78 14.00 11.83
CA LEU A 434 -2.43 13.13 12.80
C LEU A 434 -2.58 11.68 12.30
N ALA A 435 -2.94 11.47 11.04
CA ALA A 435 -3.03 10.13 10.44
C ALA A 435 -1.65 9.42 10.43
N SER A 436 -0.59 10.16 10.13
CA SER A 436 0.79 9.67 10.24
C SER A 436 1.12 9.27 11.68
N LEU A 437 0.81 10.11 12.66
CA LEU A 437 1.07 9.78 14.07
C LEU A 437 0.29 8.55 14.55
N LEU A 438 -1.00 8.44 14.20
CA LEU A 438 -1.85 7.30 14.54
C LEU A 438 -1.35 5.99 13.91
N SER A 439 -0.67 6.04 12.76
CA SER A 439 -0.13 4.84 12.11
C SER A 439 1.21 4.36 12.69
N HIS A 440 1.96 5.22 13.38
CA HIS A 440 3.32 4.92 13.86
C HIS A 440 3.42 4.67 15.37
N THR A 441 2.38 4.99 16.16
CA THR A 441 2.48 4.93 17.63
C THR A 441 1.51 3.92 18.25
N GLY A 442 2.08 2.92 18.93
CA GLY A 442 1.37 2.20 19.98
C GLY A 442 1.24 3.09 21.22
N SER A 443 0.02 3.58 21.51
CA SER A 443 -0.41 4.21 22.78
C SER A 443 0.22 5.53 23.26
N ALA A 444 1.34 6.01 22.69
CA ALA A 444 2.01 7.24 23.12
C ALA A 444 1.95 8.34 22.04
N LEU A 445 0.83 9.07 21.98
CA LEU A 445 0.66 10.24 21.12
C LEU A 445 0.85 11.53 21.91
N ALA A 446 1.86 12.32 21.53
CA ALA A 446 2.04 13.70 21.99
C ALA A 446 2.17 14.62 20.77
N GLY A 447 1.31 15.63 20.69
CA GLY A 447 1.31 16.62 19.61
C GLY A 447 0.38 17.79 19.94
N PRO A 448 0.58 18.97 19.31
CA PRO A 448 -0.11 20.21 19.66
C PRO A 448 -1.64 20.18 19.51
N SER A 449 -2.17 19.22 18.73
CA SER A 449 -3.61 19.04 18.46
C SER A 449 -4.24 17.86 19.22
N VAL A 450 -3.45 17.10 19.99
CA VAL A 450 -3.91 15.94 20.77
C VAL A 450 -4.20 16.38 22.20
N THR A 451 -5.46 16.66 22.50
CA THR A 451 -5.90 17.04 23.85
C THR A 451 -6.43 15.82 24.62
N ARG A 452 -5.61 15.36 25.59
CA ARG A 452 -5.90 14.34 26.62
C ARG A 452 -6.09 12.90 26.10
N ARG A 453 -5.44 11.93 26.78
CA ARG A 453 -5.96 10.56 26.90
C ARG A 453 -7.43 10.66 27.35
N GLY A 454 -8.34 9.82 26.86
CA GLY A 454 -9.76 9.88 27.23
C GLY A 454 -10.01 9.84 28.75
N ILE A 455 -11.27 9.90 29.19
CA ILE A 455 -11.59 9.70 30.61
C ILE A 455 -11.12 8.27 30.95
N GLY A 456 -9.90 8.12 31.46
CA GLY A 456 -9.27 6.82 31.63
C GLY A 456 -10.17 5.87 32.41
N ALA A 457 -10.04 4.55 32.22
CA ALA A 457 -10.96 3.55 32.76
C ALA A 457 -11.31 3.77 34.25
N SER A 458 -10.31 4.15 35.05
CA SER A 458 -10.46 4.52 36.47
C SER A 458 -11.46 5.68 36.74
N ALA A 459 -11.49 6.69 35.88
CA ALA A 459 -12.44 7.80 35.99
C ALA A 459 -13.84 7.44 35.48
N ALA A 460 -13.95 6.57 34.46
CA ALA A 460 -15.24 6.06 33.99
C ALA A 460 -15.94 5.19 35.06
N LEU A 461 -15.20 4.36 35.80
CA LEU A 461 -15.71 3.60 36.96
C LEU A 461 -16.28 4.50 38.06
N ARG A 462 -15.71 5.69 38.24
CA ARG A 462 -16.18 6.68 39.23
C ARG A 462 -17.38 7.49 38.74
N SER A 463 -17.77 7.35 37.47
CA SER A 463 -18.91 8.09 36.91
C SER A 463 -20.21 7.76 37.64
N GLN A 464 -21.15 8.70 37.68
CA GLN A 464 -22.46 8.45 38.29
C GLN A 464 -23.29 7.48 37.45
N ILE A 465 -23.13 7.52 36.12
CA ILE A 465 -23.82 6.63 35.18
C ILE A 465 -23.41 5.16 35.37
N TYR A 466 -22.11 4.87 35.43
CA TYR A 466 -21.61 3.51 35.68
C TYR A 466 -22.19 2.93 36.97
N ARG A 467 -22.11 3.68 38.09
CA ARG A 467 -22.63 3.22 39.39
C ARG A 467 -24.14 2.97 39.38
N CYS A 468 -24.92 3.81 38.68
CA CYS A 468 -26.36 3.58 38.52
C CYS A 468 -26.64 2.32 37.68
N LEU A 469 -25.87 2.10 36.61
CA LEU A 469 -26.02 0.95 35.73
C LEU A 469 -25.62 -0.36 36.39
N VAL A 470 -24.54 -0.41 37.17
CA VAL A 470 -24.16 -1.61 37.95
C VAL A 470 -25.26 -1.98 38.93
N ALA A 471 -25.86 -1.00 39.63
CA ALA A 471 -26.97 -1.25 40.54
C ALA A 471 -28.22 -1.79 39.84
N LEU A 472 -28.51 -1.30 38.63
CA LEU A 472 -29.62 -1.76 37.80
C LEU A 472 -29.36 -3.13 37.17
N THR A 473 -28.12 -3.42 36.77
CA THR A 473 -27.72 -4.68 36.13
C THR A 473 -27.77 -5.84 37.12
N ASN A 474 -27.38 -5.60 38.37
CA ASN A 474 -27.48 -6.56 39.47
C ASN A 474 -28.90 -6.70 40.07
N SER A 475 -29.92 -6.16 39.40
CA SER A 475 -31.32 -6.29 39.81
C SER A 475 -32.13 -7.01 38.75
N SER A 476 -32.90 -8.01 39.16
CA SER A 476 -33.90 -8.69 38.32
C SER A 476 -35.19 -7.88 38.16
N GLN A 477 -35.36 -6.80 38.93
CA GLN A 477 -36.55 -5.94 38.93
C GLN A 477 -36.19 -4.49 38.62
N ALA A 478 -37.15 -3.74 38.08
CA ALA A 478 -37.01 -2.30 37.89
C ALA A 478 -36.89 -1.58 39.24
N LEU A 479 -36.01 -0.58 39.33
CA LEU A 479 -35.69 0.13 40.56
C LEU A 479 -36.09 1.60 40.49
N SER A 480 -36.65 2.13 41.58
CA SER A 480 -36.81 3.57 41.78
C SER A 480 -35.47 4.25 42.13
N PRO A 481 -35.34 5.58 41.99
CA PRO A 481 -34.11 6.29 42.35
C PRO A 481 -33.63 6.03 43.78
N SER A 482 -34.55 5.87 44.74
CA SER A 482 -34.23 5.52 46.14
C SER A 482 -33.79 4.06 46.31
N GLN A 483 -34.26 3.15 45.45
CA GLN A 483 -33.80 1.76 45.45
C GLN A 483 -32.44 1.62 44.78
N ILE A 484 -32.18 2.37 43.69
CA ILE A 484 -30.85 2.44 43.05
C ILE A 484 -29.80 2.94 44.05
N GLU A 485 -30.11 3.99 44.81
CA GLU A 485 -29.26 4.47 45.91
C GLU A 485 -28.95 3.37 46.95
N ARG A 486 -29.96 2.62 47.39
CA ARG A 486 -29.79 1.52 48.36
C ARG A 486 -29.05 0.31 47.79
N HIS A 487 -29.24 -0.02 46.52
CA HIS A 487 -28.52 -1.12 45.86
C HIS A 487 -27.02 -0.83 45.78
N GLN A 488 -26.62 0.41 45.52
CA GLN A 488 -25.21 0.82 45.49
C GLN A 488 -24.49 0.59 46.83
N ILE A 489 -25.19 0.79 47.96
CA ILE A 489 -24.64 0.55 49.31
C ILE A 489 -24.20 -0.90 49.49
N ARG A 490 -24.96 -1.85 48.93
CA ARG A 490 -24.68 -3.28 49.03
C ARG A 490 -23.50 -3.74 48.19
N LEU A 491 -23.10 -2.95 47.19
CA LEU A 491 -22.01 -3.27 46.27
C LEU A 491 -20.65 -2.75 46.77
N GLY A 492 -20.60 -1.89 47.80
CA GLY A 492 -19.39 -1.62 48.60
C GLY A 492 -18.20 -0.90 47.95
N GLU A 493 -18.18 -0.69 46.63
CA GLU A 493 -16.94 -0.36 45.90
C GLU A 493 -16.72 1.13 45.57
N PHE A 494 -17.75 1.98 45.65
CA PHE A 494 -17.64 3.41 45.27
C PHE A 494 -18.55 4.31 46.12
N PRO A 495 -18.31 5.65 46.14
CA PRO A 495 -19.24 6.58 46.79
C PRO A 495 -20.67 6.41 46.26
N ILE A 496 -21.68 6.62 47.11
CA ILE A 496 -23.07 6.40 46.72
C ILE A 496 -23.57 7.57 45.86
N VAL A 497 -24.22 7.28 44.73
CA VAL A 497 -24.97 8.29 43.97
C VAL A 497 -26.31 8.51 44.68
N LYS A 498 -26.45 9.67 45.34
CA LYS A 498 -27.67 10.04 46.06
C LYS A 498 -28.88 10.13 45.12
N ARG A 499 -30.09 9.84 45.62
CA ARG A 499 -31.37 9.89 44.88
C ARG A 499 -31.52 11.07 43.90
N ASN A 500 -31.17 12.29 44.31
CA ASN A 500 -31.31 13.48 43.45
C ASN A 500 -30.34 13.47 42.26
N ALA A 501 -29.13 12.92 42.44
CA ALA A 501 -28.19 12.71 41.36
C ALA A 501 -28.64 11.55 40.46
N VAL A 502 -29.16 10.46 41.03
CA VAL A 502 -29.75 9.35 40.24
C VAL A 502 -30.84 9.87 39.30
N ARG A 503 -31.73 10.74 39.79
CA ARG A 503 -32.77 11.37 38.95
C ARG A 503 -32.22 12.14 37.76
N LYS A 504 -31.06 12.81 37.91
CA LYS A 504 -30.40 13.51 36.81
C LYS A 504 -29.83 12.51 35.81
N VAL A 505 -29.12 11.50 36.29
CA VAL A 505 -28.50 10.44 35.46
C VAL A 505 -29.55 9.72 34.61
N VAL A 506 -30.65 9.26 35.21
CA VAL A 506 -31.68 8.52 34.45
C VAL A 506 -32.41 9.40 33.41
N ALA A 507 -32.42 10.72 33.60
CA ALA A 507 -32.98 11.66 32.63
C ALA A 507 -31.97 11.99 31.50
N GLU A 508 -30.69 12.02 31.81
CA GLU A 508 -29.60 12.34 30.88
C GLU A 508 -29.26 11.17 29.95
N PHE A 509 -29.43 9.92 30.41
CA PHE A 509 -29.04 8.71 29.67
C PHE A 509 -30.21 7.76 29.33
N PRO A 510 -31.25 8.22 28.60
CA PRO A 510 -32.44 7.41 28.32
C PRO A 510 -32.17 6.17 27.44
N ASN A 511 -31.08 6.18 26.67
CA ASN A 511 -30.70 5.04 25.82
C ASN A 511 -30.01 3.92 26.61
N LEU A 512 -29.41 4.23 27.77
CA LEU A 512 -28.77 3.24 28.66
C LEU A 512 -29.71 2.81 29.80
N ILE A 513 -30.62 3.69 30.22
CA ILE A 513 -31.56 3.45 31.31
C ILE A 513 -32.97 3.77 30.84
N ARG A 514 -33.83 2.74 30.80
CA ARG A 514 -35.22 2.88 30.37
C ARG A 514 -36.15 2.98 31.57
N ARG A 515 -37.08 3.93 31.49
CA ARG A 515 -38.23 3.98 32.41
C ARG A 515 -39.23 2.90 32.05
N VAL A 516 -39.58 2.03 33.01
CA VAL A 516 -40.45 0.85 32.78
C VAL A 516 -41.87 1.10 33.26
N SER A 517 -42.02 1.72 34.43
CA SER A 517 -43.33 1.98 35.03
C SER A 517 -43.31 3.21 35.93
N GLU A 518 -44.50 3.61 36.36
CA GLU A 518 -44.72 4.59 37.41
C GLU A 518 -45.82 4.08 38.34
N THR A 519 -45.57 4.15 39.64
CA THR A 519 -46.54 3.74 40.68
C THR A 519 -46.47 4.77 41.79
N ASP A 520 -47.63 5.33 42.17
CA ASP A 520 -47.76 6.36 43.21
C ASP A 520 -46.78 7.54 43.03
N GLY A 521 -46.64 8.03 41.80
CA GLY A 521 -45.73 9.14 41.45
C GLY A 521 -44.24 8.79 41.53
N THR A 522 -43.90 7.51 41.68
CA THR A 522 -42.52 7.02 41.69
C THR A 522 -42.23 6.26 40.40
N ALA A 523 -41.29 6.79 39.61
CA ALA A 523 -40.80 6.15 38.40
C ALA A 523 -39.82 5.00 38.72
N PHE A 524 -39.94 3.89 37.99
CA PHE A 524 -39.06 2.73 38.05
C PHE A 524 -38.30 2.55 36.75
N TYR A 525 -37.03 2.14 36.87
CA TYR A 525 -36.07 2.09 35.77
C TYR A 525 -35.43 0.72 35.66
N SER A 526 -35.10 0.31 34.43
CA SER A 526 -34.30 -0.88 34.12
C SER A 526 -33.14 -0.50 33.21
N VAL A 527 -32.07 -1.28 33.27
CA VAL A 527 -30.97 -1.17 32.31
C VAL A 527 -31.41 -1.67 30.92
N THR A 528 -30.97 -1.00 29.85
CA THR A 528 -31.16 -1.44 28.45
C THR A 528 -30.03 -2.36 28.00
N GLU A 529 -30.08 -2.88 26.78
CA GLU A 529 -28.96 -3.64 26.18
C GLU A 529 -27.71 -2.75 26.07
N HIS A 530 -27.84 -1.52 25.55
CA HIS A 530 -26.76 -0.52 25.52
C HIS A 530 -26.19 -0.22 26.91
N GLY A 531 -27.06 -0.18 27.93
CA GLY A 531 -26.66 0.01 29.32
C GLY A 531 -25.81 -1.13 29.87
N ARG A 532 -26.12 -2.39 29.52
CA ARG A 532 -25.31 -3.56 29.90
C ARG A 532 -23.99 -3.57 29.15
N ALA A 533 -24.01 -3.35 27.84
CA ALA A 533 -22.82 -3.28 27.01
C ALA A 533 -21.84 -2.19 27.49
N TYR A 534 -22.36 -1.06 27.99
CA TYR A 534 -21.54 -0.03 28.62
C TYR A 534 -20.85 -0.52 29.89
N VAL A 535 -21.56 -1.21 30.78
CA VAL A 535 -20.96 -1.77 32.01
C VAL A 535 -19.84 -2.75 31.64
N ASP A 536 -20.13 -3.71 30.75
CA ASP A 536 -19.18 -4.73 30.30
C ASP A 536 -17.92 -4.09 29.68
N LEU A 537 -18.11 -3.05 28.84
CA LEU A 537 -17.00 -2.34 28.20
C LEU A 537 -16.10 -1.63 29.23
N ILE A 538 -16.68 -0.92 30.21
CA ILE A 538 -15.89 -0.21 31.23
C ILE A 538 -15.16 -1.18 32.15
N GLU A 539 -15.80 -2.29 32.54
CA GLU A 539 -15.16 -3.34 33.34
C GLU A 539 -13.98 -3.96 32.58
N GLN A 540 -14.16 -4.27 31.29
CA GLN A 540 -13.10 -4.79 30.43
C GLN A 540 -11.93 -3.82 30.28
N MET A 541 -12.21 -2.54 30.02
CA MET A 541 -11.17 -1.51 29.90
C MET A 541 -10.36 -1.36 31.20
N THR A 542 -11.00 -1.55 32.36
CA THR A 542 -10.34 -1.49 33.66
C THR A 542 -9.46 -2.72 33.91
N ALA A 543 -9.97 -3.92 33.62
CA ALA A 543 -9.21 -5.16 33.78
C ALA A 543 -7.88 -5.12 33.00
N LYS A 544 -7.88 -4.52 31.81
CA LYS A 544 -6.67 -4.30 31.00
C LYS A 544 -5.69 -3.31 31.65
N SER A 545 -6.18 -2.22 32.24
CA SER A 545 -5.34 -1.20 32.89
C SER A 545 -4.59 -1.75 34.11
N ASN A 546 -5.26 -2.56 34.94
CA ASN A 546 -4.65 -3.14 36.14
C ASN A 546 -3.59 -4.22 35.82
N TYR A 547 -3.68 -4.87 34.66
CA TYR A 547 -2.70 -5.85 34.20
C TYR A 547 -1.40 -5.16 33.72
N GLN A 548 -1.49 -3.97 33.12
CA GLN A 548 -0.31 -3.21 32.67
C GLN A 548 0.50 -2.59 33.84
N ASP A 549 -0.17 -2.17 34.92
CA ASP A 549 0.51 -1.62 36.11
C ASP A 549 1.24 -2.68 36.97
N THR A 550 0.90 -3.97 36.81
CA THR A 550 1.52 -5.06 37.59
C THR A 550 2.80 -5.63 36.95
N ASP A 551 2.94 -5.56 35.62
CA ASP A 551 4.17 -5.95 34.91
C ASP A 551 5.33 -4.93 35.09
N GLU A 552 5.05 -3.65 35.33
CA GLU A 552 6.10 -2.65 35.64
C GLU A 552 6.71 -2.82 37.05
N LEU A 553 6.06 -3.56 37.96
CA LEU A 553 6.53 -3.81 39.33
C LEU A 553 7.39 -5.07 39.47
N LEU A 554 7.46 -5.92 38.44
CA LEU A 554 8.28 -7.14 38.41
C LEU A 554 9.45 -6.98 37.42
N GLY A 555 10.31 -5.99 37.67
CA GLY A 555 11.66 -5.97 37.10
C GLY A 555 12.48 -7.17 37.61
N PRO A 556 13.45 -7.69 36.83
CA PRO A 556 14.15 -8.92 37.19
C PRO A 556 14.89 -8.72 38.52
N ALA A 557 14.51 -9.51 39.51
CA ALA A 557 15.31 -9.70 40.70
C ALA A 557 16.70 -10.17 40.24
N ALA A 558 17.70 -9.33 40.48
CA ALA A 558 19.09 -9.69 40.31
C ALA A 558 19.42 -10.85 41.25
N GLU A 559 19.67 -12.04 40.70
CA GLU A 559 20.29 -13.14 41.43
C GLU A 559 21.51 -13.68 40.65
N ALA A 560 22.64 -13.58 41.35
CA ALA A 560 23.96 -14.22 41.19
C ALA A 560 24.85 -13.81 40.00
#